data_AF-A0A525ID32-F1
#
_entry.id   AF-A0A525ID32-F1
#
_cell.length_a   1.000
_cell.length_b   1.000
_cell.length_c   1.000
_cell.angle_alpha   90.00
_cell.angle_beta   90.00
_cell.angle_gamma   90.00
#
_symmetry.space_group_name_H-M   'P 1'
#
loop_
_entity.id
_entity.type
_entity.pdbx_description
1 polymer ?
#
loop_
_entity_poly.entity_id
_entity_poly.type
_entity_poly.pdbx_seq_one_letter_code
_entity_poly.pdbx_strand_id
1 'polypeptide(L)'
;NPDRMNAGLMWFTRGFIEYQFPNNARIVGKSIVELEFSMELSSEVPGTSADWPSDITVSVNGHELGVWTSPGDFGDTRGVFTPDWWKLKGSQYGMLKSWRVTREGSFVDGVKISSLNLDGLDISAHHSIRLRIEVKSDARHPGGVNVFGRGFGNYDQDIVLRLATAP
;
A
#
# COMPACT_ATOMS: atom_id res chain seq x y z
N ASN A 1 -1.62 -4.19 -18.72
CA ASN A 1 -3.08 -4.40 -18.88
C ASN A 1 -3.77 -3.33 -18.05
N PRO A 2 -4.43 -2.34 -18.68
CA PRO A 2 -5.08 -1.22 -17.98
C PRO A 2 -6.16 -1.67 -16.99
N ASP A 3 -6.77 -2.85 -17.17
CA ASP A 3 -7.82 -3.37 -16.28
C ASP A 3 -7.33 -3.71 -14.86
N ARG A 4 -6.02 -3.90 -14.67
CA ARG A 4 -5.43 -4.08 -13.32
C ARG A 4 -5.63 -2.85 -12.42
N MET A 5 -5.86 -1.67 -13.01
CA MET A 5 -6.14 -0.43 -12.28
C MET A 5 -7.54 -0.42 -11.66
N ASN A 6 -8.43 -1.33 -12.07
CA ASN A 6 -9.81 -1.45 -11.58
C ASN A 6 -10.03 -2.73 -10.74
N ALA A 7 -8.95 -3.36 -10.25
CA ALA A 7 -9.07 -4.55 -9.43
C ALA A 7 -9.57 -4.20 -8.02
N GLY A 8 -10.73 -4.73 -7.63
CA GLY A 8 -11.25 -4.57 -6.25
C GLY A 8 -10.47 -5.36 -5.21
N LEU A 9 -9.80 -6.44 -5.59
CA LEU A 9 -8.90 -7.21 -4.72
C LEU A 9 -7.73 -7.75 -5.54
N MET A 10 -6.51 -7.57 -5.04
CA MET A 10 -5.31 -8.23 -5.56
C MET A 10 -4.55 -8.92 -4.44
N TRP A 11 -4.01 -10.10 -4.73
CA TRP A 11 -3.30 -10.86 -3.70
C TRP A 11 -2.18 -11.73 -4.26
N PHE A 12 -1.17 -11.94 -3.43
CA PHE A 12 -0.05 -12.83 -3.73
C PHE A 12 0.71 -13.21 -2.45
N THR A 13 1.31 -14.40 -2.43
CA THR A 13 2.08 -14.87 -1.27
C THR A 13 3.48 -14.26 -1.20
N ARG A 14 4.16 -14.10 -2.35
CA ARG A 14 5.52 -13.52 -2.47
C ARG A 14 5.67 -12.78 -3.79
N GLY A 15 6.61 -11.84 -3.83
CA GLY A 15 6.86 -10.99 -4.99
C GLY A 15 6.33 -9.58 -4.75
N PHE A 16 6.03 -8.86 -5.82
CA PHE A 16 5.62 -7.48 -5.71
C PHE A 16 4.63 -7.08 -6.81
N ILE A 17 3.90 -6.01 -6.53
CA ILE A 17 3.18 -5.23 -7.52
C ILE A 17 3.70 -3.79 -7.51
N GLU A 18 3.64 -3.14 -8.67
CA GLU A 18 4.07 -1.75 -8.82
C GLU A 18 2.95 -0.93 -9.46
N TYR A 19 2.60 0.18 -8.82
CA TYR A 19 1.63 1.15 -9.28
C TYR A 19 2.33 2.45 -9.68
N GLN A 20 1.92 3.01 -10.80
CA GLN A 20 2.50 4.24 -11.32
C GLN A 20 1.47 5.37 -11.26
N PHE A 21 1.79 6.41 -10.49
CA PHE A 21 1.02 7.63 -10.40
C PHE A 21 1.64 8.75 -11.25
N PRO A 22 0.83 9.63 -11.86
CA PRO A 22 1.36 10.82 -12.50
C PRO A 22 1.95 11.77 -11.46
N ASN A 23 3.12 12.35 -11.74
CA ASN A 23 3.71 13.37 -10.88
C ASN A 23 3.14 14.76 -11.24
N ASN A 24 1.90 15.02 -10.84
CA ASN A 24 1.22 16.28 -11.15
C ASN A 24 1.93 17.51 -10.57
N ALA A 25 2.57 17.39 -9.41
CA ALA A 25 3.33 18.48 -8.78
C ALA A 25 4.47 18.96 -9.69
N ARG A 26 5.18 18.03 -10.33
CA ARG A 26 6.22 18.37 -11.33
C ARG A 26 5.64 19.03 -12.57
N ILE A 27 4.47 18.58 -13.04
CA ILE A 27 3.80 19.18 -14.21
C ILE A 27 3.46 20.65 -13.96
N VAL A 28 3.03 21.01 -12.74
CA VAL A 28 2.69 22.38 -12.36
C VAL A 28 3.86 23.17 -11.75
N GLY A 29 5.06 22.59 -11.71
CA GLY A 29 6.27 23.25 -11.18
C GLY A 29 6.26 23.52 -9.67
N LYS A 30 5.47 22.77 -8.89
CA LYS A 30 5.39 22.93 -7.42
C LYS A 30 6.28 21.94 -6.69
N SER A 31 6.94 22.43 -5.63
CA SER A 31 7.72 21.59 -4.72
C SER A 31 6.80 20.82 -3.77
N ILE A 32 7.01 19.50 -3.66
CA ILE A 32 6.29 18.63 -2.72
C ILE A 32 6.89 18.82 -1.32
N VAL A 33 6.04 18.99 -0.31
CA VAL A 33 6.44 19.06 1.11
C VAL A 33 6.01 17.82 1.90
N GLU A 34 5.05 17.07 1.37
CA GLU A 34 4.61 15.78 1.91
C GLU A 34 4.07 14.90 0.78
N LEU A 35 4.42 13.62 0.83
CA LEU A 35 3.84 12.56 0.01
C LEU A 35 3.16 11.55 0.94
N GLU A 36 1.95 11.12 0.61
CA GLU A 36 1.24 10.09 1.36
C GLU A 36 0.62 9.05 0.43
N PHE A 37 0.82 7.77 0.72
CA PHE A 37 0.06 6.66 0.14
C PHE A 37 -0.89 6.08 1.18
N SER A 38 -2.18 5.98 0.84
CA SER A 38 -3.20 5.36 1.68
C SER A 38 -3.85 4.18 0.95
N MET A 39 -3.92 3.04 1.61
CA MET A 39 -4.46 1.79 1.05
C MET A 39 -4.90 0.83 2.16
N GLU A 40 -5.89 -0.01 1.86
CA GLU A 40 -6.32 -1.08 2.76
C GLU A 40 -5.60 -2.38 2.41
N LEU A 41 -4.95 -3.00 3.41
CA LEU A 41 -4.12 -4.19 3.24
C LEU A 41 -4.30 -5.21 4.38
N SER A 42 -4.06 -6.49 4.09
CA SER A 42 -3.91 -7.56 5.10
C SER A 42 -2.87 -8.57 4.64
N SER A 43 -2.59 -9.57 5.49
CA SER A 43 -1.87 -10.77 5.08
C SER A 43 -2.76 -11.62 4.15
N GLU A 44 -2.19 -12.61 3.48
CA GLU A 44 -2.91 -13.56 2.61
C GLU A 44 -2.59 -15.01 2.99
N VAL A 45 -3.63 -15.79 3.21
CA VAL A 45 -3.53 -17.24 3.41
C VAL A 45 -4.75 -17.94 2.79
N PRO A 46 -4.60 -19.18 2.29
CA PRO A 46 -5.77 -19.97 1.90
C PRO A 46 -6.76 -20.11 3.06
N GLY A 47 -7.99 -19.61 2.85
CA GLY A 47 -8.92 -19.44 3.96
C GLY A 47 -8.83 -18.01 4.47
N THR A 48 -8.73 -17.87 5.79
CA THR A 48 -8.30 -16.67 6.52
C THR A 48 -7.70 -17.10 7.86
N SER A 49 -6.81 -16.28 8.42
CA SER A 49 -6.25 -16.50 9.76
C SER A 49 -5.85 -15.16 10.38
N ALA A 50 -6.48 -14.81 11.51
CA ALA A 50 -6.19 -13.57 12.23
C ALA A 50 -4.78 -13.54 12.85
N ASP A 51 -4.14 -14.70 13.02
CA ASP A 51 -2.76 -14.85 13.44
C ASP A 51 -1.95 -15.44 12.28
N TRP A 52 -1.59 -14.57 11.34
CA TRP A 52 -0.81 -14.92 10.15
C TRP A 52 0.02 -13.72 9.71
N PRO A 53 1.11 -13.41 10.40
CA PRO A 53 1.83 -12.17 10.19
C PRO A 53 2.47 -12.12 8.80
N SER A 54 2.49 -10.93 8.20
CA SER A 54 3.15 -10.69 6.92
C SER A 54 3.94 -9.40 6.92
N ASP A 55 5.24 -9.48 6.63
CA ASP A 55 6.14 -8.34 6.47
C ASP A 55 5.96 -7.74 5.06
N ILE A 56 5.19 -6.66 4.98
CA ILE A 56 4.90 -5.95 3.73
C ILE A 56 5.85 -4.77 3.61
N THR A 57 6.73 -4.82 2.61
CA THR A 57 7.68 -3.75 2.28
C THR A 57 7.05 -2.77 1.31
N VAL A 58 7.15 -1.47 1.60
CA VAL A 58 6.72 -0.40 0.68
C VAL A 58 7.93 0.38 0.20
N SER A 59 8.01 0.59 -1.12
CA SER A 59 9.06 1.39 -1.75
C SER A 59 8.48 2.44 -2.70
N VAL A 60 9.19 3.57 -2.85
CA VAL A 60 8.82 4.65 -3.75
C VAL A 60 9.98 4.96 -4.68
N ASN A 61 9.74 4.95 -5.99
CA ASN A 61 10.75 5.15 -7.03
C ASN A 61 11.97 4.22 -6.90
N GLY A 62 11.80 3.04 -6.31
CA GLY A 62 12.87 2.07 -6.07
C GLY A 62 13.59 2.23 -4.73
N HIS A 63 13.22 3.21 -3.90
CA HIS A 63 13.76 3.39 -2.56
C HIS A 63 12.79 2.84 -1.50
N GLU A 64 13.29 1.95 -0.66
CA GLU A 64 12.51 1.31 0.40
C GLU A 64 12.18 2.31 1.52
N LEU A 65 10.89 2.57 1.74
CA LEU A 65 10.42 3.38 2.86
C LEU A 65 10.57 2.59 4.17
N GLY A 66 10.26 1.29 4.12
CA GLY A 66 10.40 0.33 5.20
C GLY A 66 9.27 -0.72 5.19
N VAL A 67 9.19 -1.45 6.30
CA VAL A 67 8.30 -2.61 6.46
C VAL A 67 7.18 -2.29 7.44
N TRP A 68 5.97 -2.72 7.10
CA TRP A 68 4.86 -2.87 8.03
C TRP A 68 4.50 -4.35 8.13
N THR A 69 4.45 -4.89 9.35
CA THR A 69 3.98 -6.26 9.58
C THR A 69 2.47 -6.24 9.81
N SER A 70 1.72 -6.76 8.84
CA SER A 70 0.30 -7.09 9.02
C SER A 70 0.18 -8.21 10.06
N PRO A 71 -0.80 -8.18 10.98
CA PRO A 71 -0.96 -9.24 11.98
C PRO A 71 -1.64 -10.50 11.41
N GLY A 72 -2.44 -10.39 10.35
CA GLY A 72 -3.24 -11.50 9.86
C GLY A 72 -4.04 -11.22 8.59
N ASP A 73 -4.80 -12.24 8.20
CA ASP A 73 -5.76 -12.23 7.09
C ASP A 73 -7.18 -12.31 7.66
N PHE A 74 -8.01 -11.31 7.35
CA PHE A 74 -9.28 -11.10 8.03
C PHE A 74 -10.47 -11.54 7.18
N GLY A 75 -11.25 -12.49 7.70
CA GLY A 75 -12.51 -12.93 7.07
C GLY A 75 -13.51 -13.52 8.05
N ASP A 76 -13.40 -13.14 9.31
CA ASP A 76 -14.36 -13.45 10.38
C ASP A 76 -15.73 -12.81 10.13
N THR A 77 -15.74 -11.64 9.49
CA THR A 77 -16.93 -10.89 9.09
C THR A 77 -16.82 -10.41 7.66
N ARG A 78 -17.96 -10.20 6.99
CA ARG A 78 -17.99 -9.63 5.64
C ARG A 78 -17.55 -8.17 5.69
N GLY A 79 -16.61 -7.81 4.83
CA GLY A 79 -16.19 -6.42 4.67
C GLY A 79 -17.33 -5.56 4.15
N VAL A 80 -17.39 -4.29 4.57
CA VAL A 80 -18.50 -3.37 4.28
C VAL A 80 -18.82 -3.28 2.79
N PHE A 81 -17.79 -3.28 1.93
CA PHE A 81 -17.91 -3.18 0.48
C PHE A 81 -17.66 -4.51 -0.23
N THR A 82 -17.28 -5.57 0.49
CA THR A 82 -16.93 -6.86 -0.10
C THR A 82 -18.14 -7.54 -0.73
N PRO A 83 -18.15 -7.80 -2.05
CA PRO A 83 -19.33 -8.27 -2.76
C PRO A 83 -19.86 -9.61 -2.27
N ASP A 84 -21.19 -9.78 -2.26
CA ASP A 84 -21.86 -10.98 -1.74
C ASP A 84 -21.45 -12.29 -2.44
N TRP A 85 -21.07 -12.21 -3.71
CA TRP A 85 -20.60 -13.36 -4.48
C TRP A 85 -19.21 -13.86 -4.01
N TRP A 86 -18.44 -13.02 -3.29
CA TRP A 86 -17.19 -13.43 -2.65
C TRP A 86 -17.50 -14.23 -1.38
N LYS A 87 -16.92 -15.42 -1.28
CA LYS A 87 -17.23 -16.36 -0.18
C LYS A 87 -16.57 -15.88 1.10
N LEU A 88 -17.26 -16.02 2.24
CA LEU A 88 -16.75 -15.63 3.58
C LEU A 88 -15.44 -16.32 3.97
N LYS A 89 -15.14 -17.47 3.35
CA LYS A 89 -13.89 -18.20 3.56
C LYS A 89 -12.66 -17.58 2.89
N GLY A 90 -12.80 -16.47 2.16
CA GLY A 90 -11.66 -15.71 1.64
C GLY A 90 -11.53 -14.39 2.39
N SER A 91 -10.39 -13.71 2.20
CA SER A 91 -10.11 -12.39 2.77
C SER A 91 -11.26 -11.41 2.48
N GLN A 92 -11.76 -10.78 3.53
CA GLN A 92 -12.94 -9.92 3.49
C GLN A 92 -12.59 -8.45 3.65
N TYR A 93 -11.53 -8.12 4.38
CA TYR A 93 -11.08 -6.74 4.63
C TYR A 93 -9.63 -6.71 5.10
N GLY A 94 -9.09 -5.49 5.23
CA GLY A 94 -7.77 -5.20 5.74
C GLY A 94 -7.74 -4.06 6.75
N MET A 95 -6.53 -3.63 7.07
CA MET A 95 -6.29 -2.40 7.83
C MET A 95 -6.02 -1.26 6.84
N LEU A 96 -6.69 -0.12 7.01
CA LEU A 96 -6.31 1.09 6.31
C LEU A 96 -4.99 1.59 6.88
N LYS A 97 -3.97 1.67 6.02
CA LYS A 97 -2.62 2.12 6.38
C LYS A 97 -2.25 3.36 5.58
N SER A 98 -1.44 4.23 6.19
CA SER A 98 -0.90 5.44 5.58
C SER A 98 0.63 5.43 5.64
N TRP A 99 1.28 5.40 4.49
CA TRP A 99 2.72 5.65 4.36
C TRP A 99 2.96 7.10 4.01
N ARG A 100 3.56 7.85 4.92
CA ARG A 100 3.84 9.28 4.76
C ARG A 100 5.34 9.54 4.67
N VAL A 101 5.75 10.38 3.73
CA VAL A 101 7.14 10.81 3.58
C VAL A 101 7.18 12.34 3.64
N THR A 102 7.99 12.85 4.55
CA THR A 102 8.25 14.28 4.72
C THR A 102 9.75 14.55 4.61
N ARG A 103 10.20 15.77 4.92
CA ARG A 103 11.64 16.07 5.08
C ARG A 103 12.27 15.37 6.29
N GLU A 104 11.47 14.96 7.28
CA GLU A 104 11.95 14.37 8.52
C GLU A 104 12.18 12.86 8.41
N GLY A 105 11.53 12.19 7.44
CA GLY A 105 11.67 10.76 7.20
C GLY A 105 10.40 10.13 6.63
N SER A 106 10.32 8.80 6.76
CA SER A 106 9.19 7.99 6.33
C SER A 106 8.47 7.38 7.52
N PHE A 107 7.14 7.33 7.45
CA PHE A 107 6.25 6.99 8.56
C PHE A 107 5.15 6.03 8.10
N VAL A 108 4.69 5.17 9.00
CA VAL A 108 3.45 4.39 8.86
C VAL A 108 2.53 4.77 9.99
N ASP A 109 1.35 5.31 9.66
CA ASP A 109 0.35 5.80 10.63
C ASP A 109 0.95 6.70 11.71
N GLY A 110 1.87 7.58 11.30
CA GLY A 110 2.55 8.53 12.18
C GLY A 110 3.77 7.97 12.94
N VAL A 111 4.02 6.66 12.91
CA VAL A 111 5.22 6.05 13.50
C VAL A 111 6.36 6.07 12.49
N LYS A 112 7.52 6.64 12.85
CA LYS A 112 8.68 6.71 11.96
C LYS A 112 9.26 5.31 11.73
N ILE A 113 9.38 4.92 10.47
CA ILE A 113 9.91 3.61 10.05
C ILE A 113 11.29 3.69 9.41
N SER A 114 11.67 4.86 8.86
CA SER A 114 13.03 5.10 8.36
C SER A 114 13.38 6.58 8.29
N SER A 115 14.67 6.88 8.11
CA SER A 115 15.18 8.23 7.86
C SER A 115 15.07 8.67 6.40
N LEU A 116 14.64 7.79 5.49
CA LEU A 116 14.45 8.14 4.08
C LEU A 116 13.38 9.22 3.98
N ASN A 117 13.71 10.34 3.33
CA ASN A 117 12.89 11.53 3.25
C ASN A 117 12.64 11.90 1.78
N LEU A 118 11.88 12.99 1.55
CA LEU A 118 11.54 13.43 0.19
C LEU A 118 12.76 13.69 -0.71
N ASP A 119 13.85 14.21 -0.15
CA ASP A 119 15.07 14.49 -0.91
C ASP A 119 15.74 13.19 -1.39
N GLY A 120 15.69 12.14 -0.56
CA GLY A 120 16.20 10.81 -0.92
C GLY A 120 15.34 10.04 -1.93
N LEU A 121 14.11 10.49 -2.24
CA LEU A 121 13.23 9.85 -3.22
C LEU A 121 13.39 10.40 -4.65
N ASP A 122 14.09 11.52 -4.81
CA ASP A 122 14.32 12.24 -6.07
C ASP A 122 13.05 12.37 -6.95
N ILE A 123 11.91 12.67 -6.32
CA ILE A 123 10.61 12.67 -7.00
C ILE A 123 10.56 13.71 -8.13
N SER A 124 11.22 14.86 -7.96
CA SER A 124 11.25 15.94 -8.95
C SER A 124 12.00 15.58 -10.24
N ALA A 125 12.91 14.60 -10.20
CA ALA A 125 13.58 14.10 -11.41
C ALA A 125 12.68 13.19 -12.27
N HIS A 126 11.58 12.67 -11.71
CA HIS A 126 10.73 11.68 -12.37
C HIS A 126 9.37 12.23 -12.81
N HIS A 127 8.93 11.85 -14.00
CA HIS A 127 7.58 12.15 -14.52
C HIS A 127 6.47 11.35 -13.82
N SER A 128 6.83 10.28 -13.11
CA SER A 128 5.91 9.42 -12.38
C SER A 128 6.44 9.07 -11.00
N ILE A 129 5.51 8.78 -10.09
CA ILE A 129 5.79 8.28 -8.76
C ILE A 129 5.40 6.80 -8.76
N ARG A 130 6.38 5.92 -8.60
CA ARG A 130 6.18 4.47 -8.62
C ARG A 130 6.12 3.94 -7.19
N LEU A 131 4.96 3.44 -6.79
CA LEU A 131 4.75 2.74 -5.53
C LEU A 131 4.95 1.24 -5.77
N ARG A 132 5.80 0.60 -4.97
CA ARG A 132 5.92 -0.86 -4.91
C ARG A 132 5.44 -1.38 -3.56
N ILE A 133 4.62 -2.43 -3.61
CA ILE A 133 4.19 -3.22 -2.46
C ILE A 133 4.76 -4.62 -2.65
N GLU A 134 5.54 -5.09 -1.68
CA GLU A 134 6.36 -6.30 -1.82
C GLU A 134 6.30 -7.18 -0.57
N VAL A 135 6.18 -8.49 -0.79
CA VAL A 135 6.49 -9.51 0.20
C VAL A 135 7.76 -10.22 -0.26
N LYS A 136 8.88 -9.88 0.38
CA LYS A 136 10.21 -10.34 -0.02
C LYS A 136 10.36 -11.85 0.16
N SER A 137 11.25 -12.46 -0.64
CA SER A 137 11.58 -13.89 -0.51
C SER A 137 12.26 -14.22 0.82
N ASP A 138 13.00 -13.26 1.39
CA ASP A 138 13.73 -13.36 2.67
C ASP A 138 13.01 -12.68 3.84
N ALA A 139 11.74 -12.26 3.66
CA ALA A 139 10.92 -11.72 4.73
C ALA A 139 10.85 -12.69 5.92
N ARG A 140 10.94 -12.15 7.15
CA ARG A 140 10.85 -12.94 8.38
C ARG A 140 9.46 -13.56 8.53
N HIS A 141 8.42 -12.82 8.16
CA HIS A 141 7.04 -13.30 8.11
C HIS A 141 6.53 -13.20 6.66
N PRO A 142 6.64 -14.26 5.84
CA PRO A 142 6.21 -14.24 4.45
C PRO A 142 4.73 -14.61 4.30
N GLY A 143 3.85 -13.90 5.01
CA GLY A 143 2.43 -14.22 5.11
C GLY A 143 1.57 -13.70 3.96
N GLY A 144 2.15 -13.39 2.79
CA GLY A 144 1.42 -12.86 1.64
C GLY A 144 0.81 -11.47 1.86
N VAL A 145 0.12 -10.96 0.85
CA VAL A 145 -0.58 -9.67 0.96
C VAL A 145 -1.87 -9.70 0.16
N ASN A 146 -2.91 -9.14 0.75
CA ASN A 146 -4.10 -8.67 0.05
C ASN A 146 -4.06 -7.14 -0.04
N VAL A 147 -4.37 -6.61 -1.22
CA VAL A 147 -4.59 -5.18 -1.48
C VAL A 147 -6.04 -4.98 -1.88
N PHE A 148 -6.78 -4.25 -1.06
CA PHE A 148 -8.20 -3.97 -1.27
C PHE A 148 -8.35 -2.63 -2.01
N GLY A 149 -9.10 -2.66 -3.10
CA GLY A 149 -9.46 -1.49 -3.92
C GLY A 149 -10.94 -1.16 -3.80
N ARG A 150 -11.40 -0.17 -4.56
CA ARG A 150 -12.80 0.29 -4.51
C ARG A 150 -13.78 -0.87 -4.75
N GLY A 151 -14.85 -0.93 -3.96
CA GLY A 151 -15.84 -2.03 -4.03
C GLY A 151 -15.38 -3.33 -3.37
N PHE A 152 -14.41 -3.29 -2.47
CA PHE A 152 -13.99 -4.40 -1.63
C PHE A 152 -13.46 -3.89 -0.29
N GLY A 153 -13.41 -4.75 0.72
CA GLY A 153 -12.87 -4.42 2.03
C GLY A 153 -13.81 -3.52 2.84
N ASN A 154 -13.23 -2.73 3.74
CA ASN A 154 -13.93 -1.81 4.62
C ASN A 154 -13.83 -0.35 4.17
N TYR A 155 -12.99 -0.05 3.17
CA TYR A 155 -12.74 1.30 2.71
C TYR A 155 -12.95 1.40 1.20
N ASP A 156 -13.96 2.18 0.77
CA ASP A 156 -14.32 2.33 -0.65
C ASP A 156 -13.35 3.24 -1.42
N GLN A 157 -12.07 2.89 -1.44
CA GLN A 157 -11.02 3.60 -2.15
C GLN A 157 -10.02 2.63 -2.79
N ASP A 158 -9.45 3.05 -3.90
CA ASP A 158 -8.25 2.44 -4.45
C ASP A 158 -7.01 2.87 -3.63
N ILE A 159 -5.81 2.55 -4.12
CA ILE A 159 -4.60 3.16 -3.59
C ILE A 159 -4.61 4.67 -3.88
N VAL A 160 -4.61 5.47 -2.83
CA VAL A 160 -4.64 6.93 -2.92
C VAL A 160 -3.24 7.50 -2.74
N LEU A 161 -2.78 8.30 -3.71
CA LEU A 161 -1.64 9.20 -3.56
C LEU A 161 -2.14 10.61 -3.19
N ARG A 162 -1.64 11.18 -2.10
CA ARG A 162 -1.79 12.60 -1.77
C ARG A 162 -0.44 13.29 -1.83
N LEU A 163 -0.42 14.48 -2.42
CA LEU A 163 0.75 15.35 -2.47
C LEU A 163 0.38 16.69 -1.84
N ALA A 164 1.05 17.06 -0.75
CA ALA A 164 1.03 18.43 -0.27
C ALA A 164 2.17 19.19 -0.92
N THR A 165 1.89 20.40 -1.41
CA THR A 165 2.89 21.27 -2.04
C THR A 165 3.12 22.51 -1.22
N ALA A 166 4.31 23.11 -1.39
CA ALA A 166 4.55 24.44 -0.87
C ALA A 166 3.53 25.44 -1.47
N PRO A 167 3.15 26.48 -0.71
CA PRO A 167 2.21 27.52 -1.18
C PRO A 167 2.52 28.00 -2.59
#